data_AF-A0A6J5UJU6-F1
#
_entry.id   AF-A0A6J5UJU6-F1
#
_cell.length_a   1.000
_cell.length_b   1.000
_cell.length_c   1.000
_cell.angle_alpha   90.00
_cell.angle_beta   90.00
_cell.angle_gamma   90.00
#
_symmetry.space_group_name_H-M   'P 1'
#
loop_
_entity.id
_entity.type
_entity.pdbx_description
1 polymer ?
#
loop_
_entity_poly.entity_id
_entity_poly.type
_entity_poly.pdbx_seq_one_letter_code
_entity_poly.pdbx_strand_id
1 'polypeptide(L)'
;MKVYDEATKAVPKHEKLSMYEIYIARAVEILGIPKTRGIYEQVIEFGLPDKDVKTMCLKYAEVEKSLGEIDRARGVYIFASQFLDPRSDVEFWNKWHDEFEVQHGNEDTFREMLRIRERKEKSFFLYRVTYIFPSFPMTNFVT
;
A
#
# COMPACT_ATOMS: atom_id res chain seq x y z
N MET A 1 -7.29 7.38 22.14
CA MET A 1 -8.67 7.85 22.30
C MET A 1 -9.43 6.61 22.76
N LYS A 2 -9.40 6.29 24.06
CA LYS A 2 -9.37 4.90 24.55
C LYS A 2 -10.51 4.00 24.08
N VAL A 3 -11.73 4.55 23.96
CA VAL A 3 -12.91 3.80 23.53
C VAL A 3 -12.74 3.23 22.12
N TYR A 4 -12.14 3.98 21.19
CA TYR A 4 -11.88 3.50 19.83
C TYR A 4 -10.72 2.49 19.78
N ASP A 5 -9.70 2.70 20.61
CA ASP A 5 -8.58 1.77 20.75
C ASP A 5 -9.03 0.40 21.31
N GLU A 6 -10.04 0.39 22.18
CA GLU A 6 -10.66 -0.83 22.71
C GLU A 6 -11.59 -1.48 21.69
N ALA A 7 -12.40 -0.69 21.00
CA ALA A 7 -13.31 -1.18 19.97
C ALA A 7 -12.57 -1.88 18.82
N THR A 8 -11.45 -1.33 18.34
CA THR A 8 -10.63 -1.94 17.28
C THR A 8 -10.02 -3.30 17.68
N LYS A 9 -9.89 -3.58 18.98
CA LYS A 9 -9.44 -4.87 19.51
C LYS A 9 -10.58 -5.87 19.66
N ALA A 10 -11.79 -5.40 19.96
CA ALA A 10 -12.97 -6.24 20.16
C ALA A 10 -13.60 -6.71 18.84
N VAL A 11 -13.46 -5.92 17.76
CA VAL A 11 -14.07 -6.18 16.46
C VAL A 11 -13.35 -7.31 15.70
N PRO A 12 -14.09 -8.23 15.03
CA PRO A 12 -13.50 -9.30 14.23
C PRO A 12 -12.71 -8.76 13.03
N LYS A 13 -11.71 -9.52 12.56
CA LYS A 13 -10.74 -9.06 11.53
C LYS A 13 -11.36 -8.45 10.27
N HIS A 14 -12.51 -8.96 9.82
CA HIS A 14 -13.17 -8.51 8.58
C HIS A 14 -13.92 -7.18 8.73
N GLU A 15 -14.23 -6.75 9.95
CA GLU A 15 -14.90 -5.47 10.23
C GLU A 15 -13.92 -4.40 10.73
N LYS A 16 -12.66 -4.77 10.96
CA LYS A 16 -11.65 -3.85 11.49
C LYS A 16 -11.42 -2.64 10.58
N LEU A 17 -11.44 -2.82 9.27
CA LEU A 17 -11.29 -1.72 8.31
C LEU A 17 -12.34 -0.63 8.56
N SER A 18 -13.63 -1.00 8.58
CA SER A 18 -14.72 -0.06 8.82
C SER A 18 -14.62 0.62 10.20
N MET A 19 -14.21 -0.12 11.22
CA MET A 19 -14.00 0.45 12.57
C MET A 19 -12.87 1.50 12.56
N TYR A 20 -11.76 1.23 11.87
CA TYR A 20 -10.65 2.18 11.75
C TYR A 20 -11.01 3.41 10.92
N GLU A 21 -11.84 3.26 9.89
CA GLU A 21 -12.35 4.40 9.12
C GLU A 21 -13.15 5.36 10.01
N ILE A 22 -14.05 4.82 10.85
CA ILE A 22 -14.81 5.62 11.82
C ILE A 22 -13.88 6.27 12.84
N TYR A 23 -12.90 5.52 13.35
CA TYR A 23 -11.96 6.04 14.33
C TYR A 23 -11.14 7.21 13.75
N ILE A 24 -10.60 7.04 12.54
CA ILE A 24 -9.79 8.06 11.88
C ILE A 24 -10.63 9.29 11.55
N ALA A 25 -11.83 9.13 11.01
CA ALA A 25 -12.74 10.25 10.75
C ALA A 25 -12.98 11.06 12.03
N ARG A 26 -13.27 10.39 13.14
CA ARG A 26 -13.47 11.06 14.43
C ARG A 26 -12.19 11.72 14.95
N ALA A 27 -11.05 11.07 14.77
CA ALA A 27 -9.77 11.61 15.19
C ALA A 27 -9.40 12.87 14.39
N VAL A 28 -9.72 12.92 13.10
CA VAL A 28 -9.52 14.10 12.25
C VAL A 28 -10.38 15.26 12.74
N GLU A 29 -11.65 15.02 13.07
CA GLU A 29 -12.56 16.05 13.60
C GLU A 29 -12.07 16.67 14.92
N ILE A 30 -11.54 15.85 15.83
CA ILE A 30 -11.17 16.29 17.18
C ILE A 30 -9.75 16.87 17.24
N LEU A 31 -8.80 16.23 16.56
CA LEU A 31 -7.36 16.49 16.73
C LEU A 31 -6.72 17.15 15.50
N GLY A 32 -7.40 17.13 14.35
CA GLY A 32 -6.85 17.53 13.07
C GLY A 32 -5.97 16.45 12.43
N ILE A 33 -5.77 16.58 11.12
CA ILE A 33 -5.06 15.61 10.27
C ILE A 33 -3.61 15.31 10.74
N PRO A 34 -2.80 16.29 11.16
CA PRO A 34 -1.41 16.01 11.54
C PRO A 34 -1.27 15.03 12.71
N LYS A 35 -2.25 15.03 13.63
CA LYS A 35 -2.25 14.15 14.82
C LYS A 35 -2.83 12.77 14.53
N THR A 36 -3.55 12.58 13.42
CA THR A 36 -4.09 11.27 13.03
C THR A 36 -3.08 10.39 12.30
N ARG A 37 -1.93 10.93 11.91
CA ARG A 37 -0.83 10.19 11.27
C ARG A 37 -0.39 8.96 12.05
N GLY A 38 -0.16 9.12 13.35
CA GLY A 38 0.23 8.00 14.21
C GLY A 38 -0.83 6.89 14.25
N ILE A 39 -2.11 7.23 14.08
CA ILE A 39 -3.19 6.24 13.97
C ILE A 39 -3.08 5.49 12.64
N TYR A 40 -2.88 6.20 11.51
CA TYR A 40 -2.66 5.56 10.22
C TYR A 40 -1.47 4.59 10.23
N GLU A 41 -0.32 5.03 10.75
CA GLU A 41 0.89 4.22 10.85
C GLU A 41 0.63 2.96 11.69
N GLN A 42 0.00 3.10 12.86
CA GLN A 42 -0.35 1.95 13.71
C GLN A 42 -1.33 0.98 13.04
N VAL A 43 -2.32 1.49 12.31
CA VAL A 43 -3.31 0.68 11.59
C VAL A 43 -2.65 -0.13 10.48
N ILE A 44 -1.77 0.52 9.72
CA ILE A 44 -1.07 -0.07 8.58
C ILE A 44 -0.08 -1.15 9.04
N GLU A 45 0.61 -0.95 10.16
CA GLU A 45 1.64 -1.88 10.65
C GLU A 45 1.06 -3.07 11.45
N PHE A 46 0.02 -2.84 12.27
CA PHE A 46 -0.47 -3.85 13.22
C PHE A 46 -1.97 -4.10 13.18
N GLY A 47 -2.75 -3.23 12.53
CA GLY A 47 -4.20 -3.17 12.68
C GLY A 47 -4.98 -4.07 11.72
N LEU A 48 -4.47 -4.25 10.49
CA LEU A 48 -5.25 -4.79 9.37
C LEU A 48 -4.66 -6.04 8.72
N PRO A 49 -5.50 -6.91 8.13
CA PRO A 49 -5.04 -7.93 7.19
C PRO A 49 -4.47 -7.31 5.91
N ASP A 50 -3.50 -7.97 5.27
CA ASP A 50 -2.81 -7.48 4.05
C ASP A 50 -3.76 -6.97 2.95
N LYS A 51 -4.93 -7.60 2.80
CA LYS A 51 -5.96 -7.22 1.82
C LYS A 51 -6.48 -5.79 2.05
N ASP A 52 -6.64 -5.40 3.30
CA ASP A 52 -7.26 -4.13 3.70
C ASP A 52 -6.21 -3.03 3.91
N VAL A 53 -4.95 -3.40 4.14
CA VAL A 53 -3.81 -2.47 4.24
C VAL A 53 -3.70 -1.61 2.99
N LYS A 54 -3.90 -2.18 1.79
CA LYS A 54 -3.91 -1.44 0.52
C LYS A 54 -4.84 -0.23 0.56
N THR A 55 -6.09 -0.46 0.96
CA THR A 55 -7.15 0.55 0.97
C THR A 55 -6.79 1.67 1.94
N MET A 56 -6.23 1.32 3.11
CA MET A 56 -5.77 2.31 4.09
C MET A 56 -4.57 3.11 3.61
N CYS A 57 -3.58 2.48 2.98
CA CYS A 57 -2.42 3.20 2.44
C CYS A 57 -2.83 4.19 1.36
N LEU A 58 -3.75 3.82 0.47
CA LEU A 58 -4.26 4.73 -0.57
C LEU A 58 -4.94 5.95 0.04
N LYS A 59 -5.84 5.75 1.02
CA LYS A 59 -6.48 6.85 1.76
C LYS A 59 -5.45 7.73 2.46
N TYR A 60 -4.44 7.12 3.08
CA TYR A 60 -3.41 7.88 3.78
C TYR A 60 -2.55 8.73 2.84
N ALA A 61 -2.19 8.18 1.66
CA ALA A 61 -1.46 8.92 0.63
C ALA A 61 -2.26 10.11 0.08
N GLU A 62 -3.57 9.97 -0.11
CA GLU A 62 -4.45 11.08 -0.53
C GLU A 62 -4.52 12.19 0.51
N VAL A 63 -4.60 11.83 1.79
CA VAL A 63 -4.61 12.79 2.90
C VAL A 63 -3.31 13.58 2.95
N GLU A 64 -2.14 12.93 2.90
CA GLU A 64 -0.85 13.64 2.89
C GLU A 64 -0.66 14.48 1.61
N LYS A 65 -1.14 13.99 0.46
CA LYS A 65 -1.17 14.78 -0.78
C LYS A 65 -2.01 16.06 -0.60
N SER A 66 -3.18 15.97 0.03
CA SER A 66 -4.05 17.14 0.27
C SER A 66 -3.44 18.18 1.22
N LEU A 67 -2.50 17.75 2.08
CA LEU A 67 -1.74 18.63 2.96
C LEU A 67 -0.51 19.27 2.27
N GLY A 68 -0.19 18.86 1.05
CA GLY A 68 1.02 19.27 0.33
C GLY A 68 2.29 18.52 0.77
N GLU A 69 2.16 17.48 1.59
CA GLU A 69 3.27 16.68 2.12
C GLU A 69 3.65 15.56 1.12
N ILE A 70 4.17 15.96 -0.03
CA ILE A 70 4.43 15.05 -1.17
C ILE A 70 5.41 13.94 -0.81
N ASP A 71 6.50 14.25 -0.10
CA ASP A 71 7.52 13.25 0.23
C ASP A 71 6.98 12.15 1.16
N ARG A 72 6.05 12.51 2.05
CA ARG A 72 5.36 11.55 2.91
C ARG A 72 4.40 10.69 2.11
N ALA A 73 3.58 11.31 1.25
CA ALA A 73 2.68 10.58 0.36
C ALA A 73 3.46 9.55 -0.50
N ARG A 74 4.65 9.93 -1.00
CA ARG A 74 5.55 9.01 -1.73
C ARG A 74 6.02 7.85 -0.86
N GLY A 75 6.42 8.12 0.38
CA GLY A 75 6.77 7.08 1.34
C GLY A 75 5.65 6.05 1.53
N VAL A 76 4.40 6.50 1.59
CA VAL A 76 3.21 5.63 1.68
C VAL A 76 3.01 4.80 0.42
N TYR A 77 3.18 5.37 -0.78
CA TYR A 77 3.13 4.60 -2.03
C TYR A 77 4.22 3.52 -2.10
N ILE A 78 5.45 3.85 -1.70
CA ILE A 78 6.55 2.88 -1.64
C ILE A 78 6.23 1.76 -0.65
N PHE A 79 5.69 2.07 0.52
CA PHE A 79 5.28 1.07 1.49
C PHE A 79 4.14 0.18 0.95
N ALA A 80 3.10 0.78 0.38
CA ALA A 80 1.98 0.05 -0.20
C ALA A 80 2.41 -0.91 -1.33
N SER A 81 3.40 -0.50 -2.14
CA SER A 81 3.95 -1.33 -3.21
C SER A 81 4.55 -2.65 -2.73
N GLN A 82 4.84 -2.79 -1.43
CA GLN A 82 5.36 -4.04 -0.88
C GLN A 82 4.34 -5.18 -0.96
N PHE A 83 3.05 -4.85 -0.88
CA PHE A 83 1.94 -5.81 -0.79
C PHE A 83 1.18 -5.98 -2.10
N LEU A 84 1.50 -5.19 -3.13
CA LEU A 84 0.74 -5.11 -4.38
C LEU A 84 1.51 -5.69 -5.55
N ASP A 85 0.82 -6.45 -6.40
CA ASP A 85 1.38 -6.96 -7.64
C ASP A 85 0.97 -6.05 -8.81
N PRO A 86 1.93 -5.52 -9.59
CA PRO A 86 1.67 -4.72 -10.79
C PRO A 86 0.69 -5.32 -11.79
N ARG A 87 0.49 -6.64 -11.81
CA ARG A 87 -0.42 -7.32 -12.74
C ARG A 87 -1.86 -7.38 -12.25
N SER A 88 -2.08 -7.57 -10.95
CA SER A 88 -3.42 -7.60 -10.36
C SER A 88 -3.91 -6.21 -9.96
N ASP A 89 -3.00 -5.36 -9.49
CA ASP A 89 -3.31 -4.08 -8.87
C ASP A 89 -3.00 -2.89 -9.79
N VAL A 90 -3.33 -3.04 -11.07
CA VAL A 90 -3.02 -2.06 -12.13
C VAL A 90 -3.48 -0.65 -11.78
N GLU A 91 -4.68 -0.52 -11.17
CA GLU A 91 -5.24 0.75 -10.74
C GLU A 91 -4.34 1.50 -9.75
N PHE A 92 -3.71 0.80 -8.80
CA PHE A 92 -2.77 1.41 -7.86
C PHE A 92 -1.54 1.96 -8.58
N TRP A 93 -0.97 1.18 -9.49
CA TRP A 93 0.25 1.57 -10.21
C TRP A 93 0.00 2.70 -11.20
N ASN A 94 -1.16 2.71 -11.87
CA ASN A 94 -1.58 3.83 -12.71
C ASN A 94 -1.80 5.09 -11.87
N LYS A 95 -2.43 4.98 -10.70
CA LYS A 95 -2.61 6.11 -9.80
C LYS A 95 -1.28 6.68 -9.31
N TRP A 96 -0.33 5.83 -8.93
CA TRP A 96 1.00 6.30 -8.54
C TRP A 96 1.76 6.95 -9.71
N HIS A 97 1.66 6.37 -10.91
CA HIS A 97 2.28 6.92 -12.11
C HIS A 97 1.62 8.24 -12.56
N ASP A 98 0.36 8.20 -12.96
CA ASP A 98 -0.35 9.29 -13.64
C ASP A 98 -0.80 10.42 -12.70
N GLU A 99 -1.30 10.07 -11.50
CA GLU A 99 -1.90 11.06 -10.59
C GLU A 99 -0.92 11.59 -9.56
N PHE A 100 0.19 10.90 -9.32
CA PHE A 100 1.17 11.27 -8.29
C PHE A 100 2.51 11.70 -8.88
N GLU A 101 3.28 10.80 -9.50
CA GLU A 101 4.63 11.14 -9.98
C GLU A 101 4.62 12.07 -11.20
N VAL A 102 3.66 11.96 -12.12
CA VAL A 102 3.55 12.93 -13.24
C VAL A 102 3.24 14.34 -12.75
N GLN A 103 2.46 14.48 -11.67
CA GLN A 103 2.04 15.79 -11.16
C GLN A 103 3.03 16.40 -10.17
N HIS A 104 3.71 15.58 -9.35
CA HIS A 104 4.50 16.05 -8.20
C HIS A 104 5.93 15.47 -8.16
N GLY A 105 6.27 14.58 -9.10
CA GLY A 105 7.57 13.93 -9.18
C GLY A 105 8.58 14.67 -10.04
N ASN A 106 9.78 14.12 -10.08
CA ASN A 106 10.84 14.50 -11.01
C ASN A 106 11.31 13.25 -11.77
N GLU A 107 12.26 13.42 -12.68
CA GLU A 107 12.77 12.31 -13.49
C GLU A 107 13.35 11.16 -12.63
N ASP A 108 14.02 11.49 -11.52
CA ASP A 108 14.64 10.51 -10.64
C ASP A 108 13.60 9.72 -9.84
N THR A 109 12.60 10.39 -9.25
CA THR A 109 11.53 9.72 -8.48
C THR A 109 10.67 8.84 -9.38
N PHE A 110 10.38 9.31 -10.59
CA PHE A 110 9.63 8.56 -11.58
C PHE A 110 10.39 7.31 -12.04
N ARG A 111 11.69 7.43 -12.33
CA ARG A 111 12.55 6.28 -12.65
C ARG A 111 12.62 5.29 -11.50
N GLU A 112 12.70 5.76 -10.26
CA GLU A 112 12.72 4.87 -9.09
C GLU A 112 11.40 4.10 -8.94
N MET A 113 10.26 4.77 -9.12
CA MET A 113 8.95 4.10 -9.12
C MET A 113 8.89 2.98 -10.17
N LEU A 114 9.36 3.23 -11.40
CA LEU A 114 9.41 2.21 -12.45
C LEU A 114 10.31 1.02 -12.05
N ARG A 115 11.47 1.27 -11.44
CA ARG A 115 12.35 0.19 -10.96
C ARG A 115 11.66 -0.67 -9.90
N ILE A 116 10.92 -0.06 -8.98
CA ILE A 116 10.16 -0.79 -7.95
C ILE A 116 9.10 -1.66 -8.61
N ARG A 117 8.35 -1.12 -9.58
CA ARG A 117 7.35 -1.87 -10.35
C ARG A 117 7.97 -3.08 -11.04
N GLU A 118 9.03 -2.88 -11.81
CA GLU A 118 9.71 -3.97 -12.53
C GLU A 118 10.27 -5.04 -11.58
N ARG A 119 10.83 -4.62 -10.43
CA ARG A 119 11.33 -5.55 -9.41
C ARG A 119 10.19 -6.43 -8.88
N LYS A 120 9.00 -5.86 -8.66
CA LYS A 120 7.81 -6.59 -8.19
C LYS A 120 7.30 -7.57 -9.24
N GLU A 121 7.22 -7.16 -10.50
CA GLU A 121 6.82 -8.04 -11.62
C GLU A 121 7.76 -9.25 -11.76
N LYS A 122 9.07 -9.03 -11.67
CA LYS A 122 10.09 -10.09 -11.78
C LYS A 122 10.08 -11.03 -10.57
N SER A 123 9.99 -10.48 -9.36
CA SER A 123 9.97 -11.27 -8.12
C SER A 123 8.79 -12.26 -8.10
N PHE A 124 7.60 -11.80 -8.49
CA PHE A 124 6.41 -12.65 -8.54
C PHE A 124 6.49 -13.71 -9.65
N PHE A 125 7.03 -13.34 -10.82
CA PHE A 125 7.28 -14.28 -11.92
C PHE A 125 8.24 -15.41 -11.51
N LEU A 126 9.36 -15.08 -10.87
CA LEU A 126 10.33 -16.05 -10.39
C LEU A 126 9.71 -17.02 -9.38
N TYR A 127 8.94 -16.52 -8.41
CA TYR A 127 8.24 -17.36 -7.42
C TYR A 127 7.27 -18.35 -8.10
N ARG A 128 6.50 -17.90 -9.09
CA ARG A 128 5.54 -18.76 -9.80
C ARG A 128 6.22 -19.81 -10.68
N VAL A 129 7.34 -19.47 -11.32
CA VAL A 129 8.09 -20.44 -12.15
C VAL A 129 8.80 -21.49 -11.28
N THR A 130 9.45 -21.07 -10.19
CA THR A 130 10.24 -21.99 -9.35
C THR A 130 9.42 -22.84 -8.39
N TYR A 131 8.35 -22.31 -7.81
CA TYR A 131 7.61 -23.02 -6.75
C TYR A 131 6.26 -23.60 -7.20
N ILE A 132 5.62 -23.04 -8.24
CA ILE A 132 4.29 -23.49 -8.70
C ILE A 132 4.40 -24.41 -9.93
N PHE A 133 5.41 -24.26 -10.78
CA PHE A 133 5.67 -25.14 -11.94
C PHE A 133 7.06 -25.83 -11.89
N PRO A 134 7.39 -26.61 -10.85
CA PRO A 134 8.71 -27.25 -10.74
C PRO A 134 8.95 -28.40 -11.74
N SER A 135 7.94 -28.81 -12.53
CA SER A 135 7.96 -30.07 -13.31
C SER A 135 8.13 -29.93 -14.82
N PHE A 136 8.70 -28.84 -15.34
CA PHE A 136 9.20 -28.81 -16.72
C PHE A 136 10.71 -29.09 -16.75
N PRO A 137 11.15 -30.34 -17.01
CA PRO A 137 12.57 -30.64 -17.16
C PRO A 137 13.09 -29.98 -18.45
N MET A 138 14.01 -29.02 -18.31
CA MET A 138 14.83 -28.49 -19.40
C MET A 138 15.90 -29.51 -19.83
N THR A 139 15.50 -30.68 -20.31
CA THR A 139 16.45 -31.71 -20.78
C THR A 139 16.25 -32.18 -22.22
N ASN A 140 15.26 -31.68 -22.96
CA ASN A 140 14.97 -32.16 -24.33
C ASN A 140 15.12 -31.08 -25.41
N PHE A 141 16.15 -30.23 -25.33
CA PHE A 141 16.51 -29.33 -26.43
C PHE A 141 18.02 -29.34 -26.70
N VAL A 142 18.66 -30.51 -26.72
CA VAL A 142 19.91 -30.71 -27.48
C VAL A 142 19.93 -32.14 -28.01
N THR A 143 19.47 -32.33 -29.24
CA THR A 143 19.91 -33.39 -30.17
C THR A 143 20.03 -32.78 -31.55
#